data_AF-A0A8X7WPL2-F1
#
_entry.id   AF-A0A8X7WPL2-F1
#
_cell.length_a   1.000
_cell.length_b   1.000
_cell.length_c   1.000
_cell.angle_alpha   90.00
_cell.angle_beta   90.00
_cell.angle_gamma   90.00
#
_symmetry.space_group_name_H-M   'P 1'
#
loop_
_entity.id
_entity.type
_entity.pdbx_description
1 polymer ?
#
loop_
_entity_poly.entity_id
_entity_poly.type
_entity_poly.pdbx_seq_one_letter_code
_entity_poly.pdbx_strand_id
1 'polypeptide(L)'
;MVDEHLRVKDRKNVFAIGDITNIPEMKQGYIAEMHANVAMKNIKMMMSGGKKKKMLTYKPGSEMAIVSLGRKDSLAQFPFATVIGCLTGLIKSKDLFVGKTRKTRGLDPKRVQD
;
A
#
# COMPACT_ATOMS: atom_id res chain seq x y z
N MET A 1 0.93 -16.42 10.14
CA MET A 1 -0.21 -15.48 10.21
C MET A 1 0.20 -14.23 10.96
N VAL A 2 -0.45 -13.09 10.70
CA VAL A 2 -0.23 -11.83 11.42
C VAL A 2 -1.45 -11.45 12.27
N ASP A 3 -1.23 -10.70 13.35
CA ASP A 3 -2.28 -10.06 14.15
C ASP A 3 -2.73 -8.71 13.56
N GLU A 4 -3.68 -8.04 14.21
CA GLU A 4 -4.18 -6.72 13.81
C GLU A 4 -3.12 -5.61 13.83
N HIS A 5 -1.96 -5.84 14.45
CA HIS A 5 -0.83 -4.91 14.51
C HIS A 5 0.27 -5.26 13.51
N LEU A 6 0.02 -6.24 12.62
CA LEU A 6 0.95 -6.80 11.63
C LEU A 6 2.12 -7.60 12.24
N ARG A 7 2.00 -8.05 13.49
CA ARG A 7 3.01 -8.91 14.12
C ARG A 7 2.79 -10.35 13.72
N VAL A 8 3.87 -11.08 13.48
CA VAL A 8 3.82 -12.53 13.25
C VAL A 8 3.31 -13.21 14.51
N LYS A 9 2.36 -14.13 14.34
CA LYS A 9 1.78 -14.92 15.44
C LYS A 9 2.88 -15.49 16.34
N ASP A 10 2.67 -15.41 17.64
CA ASP A 10 3.58 -15.90 18.70
C ASP A 10 4.94 -15.18 18.75
N ARG A 11 5.11 -14.05 18.03
CA ARG A 11 6.31 -13.21 18.05
C ARG A 11 5.96 -11.78 18.40
N LYS A 12 6.50 -11.26 19.50
CA LYS A 12 6.21 -9.90 19.97
C LYS A 12 6.95 -8.80 19.20
N ASN A 13 8.07 -9.15 18.57
CA ASN A 13 9.02 -8.23 17.94
C ASN A 13 9.26 -8.49 16.45
N VAL A 14 8.48 -9.37 15.82
CA VAL A 14 8.58 -9.70 14.39
C VAL A 14 7.32 -9.24 13.69
N PHE A 15 7.48 -8.50 12.59
CA PHE A 15 6.38 -7.97 11.79
C PHE A 15 6.46 -8.54 10.37
N ALA A 16 5.30 -8.74 9.75
CA ALA A 16 5.22 -9.12 8.33
C ALA A 16 4.24 -8.20 7.61
N ILE A 17 4.62 -7.77 6.40
CA ILE A 17 3.91 -6.78 5.58
C ILE A 17 3.86 -7.23 4.12
N GLY A 18 2.99 -6.59 3.34
CA GLY A 18 2.82 -6.90 1.92
C GLY A 18 2.32 -8.33 1.64
N ASP A 19 2.79 -8.90 0.54
CA ASP A 19 2.21 -10.10 -0.10
C ASP A 19 2.33 -11.36 0.77
N ILE A 20 3.33 -11.44 1.64
CA ILE A 20 3.58 -12.58 2.54
C ILE A 20 2.53 -12.70 3.67
N THR A 21 1.68 -11.69 3.87
CA THR A 21 0.67 -11.65 4.93
C THR A 21 -0.56 -12.49 4.58
N ASN A 22 -1.18 -13.12 5.58
CA ASN A 22 -2.43 -13.88 5.42
C ASN A 22 -3.70 -13.01 5.50
N ILE A 23 -3.57 -11.70 5.36
CA ILE A 23 -4.71 -10.77 5.39
C ILE A 23 -5.55 -10.99 4.12
N PRO A 24 -6.87 -11.21 4.22
CA PRO A 24 -7.73 -11.51 3.08
C PRO A 24 -8.07 -10.22 2.32
N GLU A 25 -7.11 -9.73 1.55
CA GLU A 25 -7.26 -8.55 0.68
C GLU A 25 -6.32 -8.67 -0.53
N MET A 26 -6.50 -7.79 -1.51
CA MET A 26 -5.62 -7.77 -2.68
C MET A 26 -4.17 -7.47 -2.32
N LYS A 27 -3.25 -8.15 -3.00
CA LYS A 27 -1.81 -8.00 -2.80
C LYS A 27 -1.25 -6.99 -3.79
N GLN A 28 -1.27 -5.73 -3.38
CA GLN A 28 -0.88 -4.59 -4.21
C GLN A 28 0.18 -3.73 -3.52
N GLY A 29 1.03 -3.09 -4.33
CA GLY A 29 2.14 -2.27 -3.82
C GLY A 29 1.72 -1.14 -2.86
N TYR A 30 0.58 -0.48 -3.11
CA TYR A 30 0.10 0.57 -2.19
C TYR A 30 -0.41 -0.02 -0.86
N ILE A 31 -0.97 -1.23 -0.87
CA ILE A 31 -1.41 -1.95 0.33
C ILE A 31 -0.18 -2.33 1.16
N ALA A 32 0.88 -2.82 0.51
CA ALA A 32 2.17 -3.07 1.16
C ALA A 32 2.77 -1.80 1.79
N GLU A 33 2.62 -0.63 1.15
CA GLU A 33 3.02 0.66 1.74
C GLU A 33 2.17 1.04 2.96
N MET A 34 0.85 0.79 2.92
CA MET A 34 -0.02 0.98 4.10
C MET A 34 0.38 0.05 5.26
N HIS A 35 0.69 -1.22 4.97
CA HIS A 35 1.24 -2.15 5.95
C HIS A 35 2.55 -1.62 6.56
N ALA A 36 3.49 -1.16 5.72
CA ALA A 36 4.75 -0.59 6.18
C ALA A 36 4.55 0.60 7.12
N ASN A 37 3.58 1.47 6.83
CA ASN A 37 3.26 2.63 7.66
C ASN A 37 2.74 2.25 9.06
N VAL A 38 1.90 1.22 9.16
CA VAL A 38 1.41 0.71 10.45
C VAL A 38 2.55 0.03 11.23
N ALA A 39 3.28 -0.87 10.58
CA ALA A 39 4.40 -1.59 11.19
C ALA A 39 5.48 -0.63 11.71
N MET A 40 5.88 0.38 10.91
CA MET A 40 6.87 1.38 11.31
C MET A 40 6.43 2.17 12.55
N LYS A 41 5.17 2.61 12.62
CA LYS A 41 4.65 3.35 13.77
C LYS A 41 4.61 2.47 15.02
N ASN A 42 4.24 1.20 14.88
CA ASN A 42 4.25 0.23 15.98
C ASN A 42 5.67 -0.05 16.48
N ILE A 43 6.63 -0.27 15.57
CA ILE A 43 8.05 -0.46 15.90
C ILE A 43 8.60 0.76 16.65
N LYS A 44 8.39 1.99 16.15
CA LYS A 44 8.82 3.22 16.82
C LYS A 44 8.22 3.36 18.22
N MET A 45 6.93 3.03 18.36
CA MET A 45 6.27 3.06 19.66
C MET A 45 6.88 2.05 20.63
N MET A 46 7.15 0.83 20.18
CA MET A 46 7.84 -0.19 20.99
C MET A 46 9.25 0.24 21.41
N MET A 47 10.01 0.86 20.50
CA MET A 47 11.36 1.38 20.79
C MET A 47 11.34 2.51 21.83
N SER A 48 10.27 3.32 21.89
CA SER A 48 10.11 4.39 22.89
C SER A 48 9.78 3.89 24.32
N GLY A 49 9.85 2.59 24.57
CA GLY A 49 9.57 2.00 25.88
C GLY A 49 8.08 1.91 26.22
N GLY A 50 7.20 1.97 25.22
CA GLY A 50 5.76 1.66 25.37
C GLY A 50 4.99 2.58 26.32
N LYS A 51 5.54 3.73 26.72
CA LYS A 51 4.89 4.63 27.68
C LYS A 51 3.64 5.25 27.04
N LYS A 52 2.47 4.71 27.37
CA LYS A 52 1.09 5.24 27.18
C LYS A 52 0.47 5.24 25.78
N LYS A 53 1.10 4.74 24.71
CA LYS A 53 0.46 4.68 23.38
C LYS A 53 -0.01 3.27 23.04
N LYS A 54 -1.24 3.14 22.54
CA LYS A 54 -1.78 1.89 21.98
C LYS A 54 -1.16 1.63 20.61
N MET A 55 -0.87 0.37 20.28
CA MET A 55 -0.42 0.01 18.93
C MET A 55 -1.52 0.34 17.92
N LEU A 56 -1.11 0.79 16.75
CA LEU A 56 -2.01 0.99 15.63
C LEU A 56 -2.48 -0.37 15.10
N THR A 57 -3.76 -0.43 14.79
CA THR A 57 -4.38 -1.55 14.12
C THR A 57 -4.42 -1.28 12.61
N TYR A 58 -4.16 -2.32 11.84
CA TYR A 58 -4.39 -2.35 10.41
C TYR A 58 -5.80 -2.86 10.14
N LYS A 59 -6.50 -2.21 9.21
CA LYS A 59 -7.81 -2.65 8.73
C LYS A 59 -7.71 -2.86 7.21
N PRO A 60 -8.09 -4.04 6.70
CA PRO A 60 -8.12 -4.29 5.27
C PRO A 60 -8.98 -3.28 4.53
N GLY A 61 -8.50 -2.89 3.34
CA GLY A 61 -9.21 -1.96 2.46
C GLY A 61 -10.31 -2.65 1.66
N SER A 62 -11.14 -1.86 0.98
CA SER A 62 -12.07 -2.39 -0.03
C SER A 62 -11.32 -2.91 -1.26
N GLU A 63 -11.92 -3.87 -1.95
CA GLU A 63 -11.32 -4.44 -3.18
C GLU A 63 -11.40 -3.43 -4.34
N MET A 64 -10.33 -2.67 -4.55
CA MET A 64 -10.18 -1.77 -5.70
C MET A 64 -8.90 -2.04 -6.49
N ALA A 65 -9.00 -2.20 -7.80
CA ALA A 65 -7.86 -2.41 -8.67
C ALA A 65 -7.98 -1.54 -9.92
N ILE A 66 -6.87 -1.00 -10.40
CA ILE A 66 -6.81 -0.30 -11.68
C ILE A 66 -5.74 -0.96 -12.53
N VAL A 67 -6.10 -1.38 -13.73
CA VAL A 67 -5.22 -2.01 -14.72
C VAL A 67 -5.14 -1.09 -15.94
N SER A 68 -3.93 -0.67 -16.31
CA SER A 68 -3.73 0.16 -17.50
C SER A 68 -3.92 -0.66 -18.78
N LEU A 69 -4.64 -0.10 -19.75
CA LEU A 69 -4.81 -0.62 -21.11
C LEU A 69 -4.03 0.29 -22.08
N GLY A 70 -2.70 0.26 -21.98
CA GLY A 70 -1.83 1.19 -22.70
C GLY A 70 -1.79 2.59 -22.07
N ARG A 71 -1.26 3.58 -22.81
CA ARG A 71 -0.99 4.94 -22.29
C ARG A 71 -2.24 5.81 -22.11
N LYS A 72 -3.35 5.46 -22.76
CA LYS A 72 -4.54 6.33 -22.85
C LYS A 72 -5.81 5.71 -22.27
N ASP A 73 -5.76 4.46 -21.82
CA ASP A 73 -6.95 3.75 -21.37
C ASP A 73 -6.63 2.90 -20.13
N SER A 74 -7.66 2.56 -19.36
CA SER A 74 -7.54 1.65 -18.22
C SER A 74 -8.89 1.07 -17.81
N LEU A 75 -8.82 -0.03 -17.07
CA LEU A 75 -9.95 -0.65 -16.41
C LEU A 75 -9.81 -0.47 -14.90
N ALA A 76 -10.83 0.09 -14.26
CA ALA A 76 -10.93 0.22 -12.82
C ALA A 76 -12.03 -0.72 -12.28
N GLN A 77 -11.64 -1.62 -11.39
CA GLN A 77 -12.53 -2.46 -10.61
C GLN A 77 -12.76 -1.81 -9.25
N PHE A 78 -14.03 -1.63 -8.89
CA PHE A 78 -14.50 -1.27 -7.56
C PHE A 78 -15.35 -2.41 -6.98
N PRO A 79 -15.66 -2.41 -5.68
CA PRO A 79 -16.45 -3.49 -5.07
C PRO A 79 -17.85 -3.69 -5.68
N PHE A 80 -18.42 -2.65 -6.29
CA PHE A 80 -19.80 -2.64 -6.80
C PHE A 80 -19.90 -2.30 -8.31
N ALA A 81 -18.79 -1.99 -8.98
CA ALA A 81 -18.80 -1.59 -10.38
C ALA A 81 -17.44 -1.79 -11.04
N THR A 82 -17.46 -2.01 -12.35
CA THR A 82 -16.26 -2.01 -13.21
C THR A 82 -16.43 -0.91 -14.24
N VAL A 83 -15.41 -0.06 -14.38
CA VAL A 83 -15.42 1.09 -15.30
C VAL A 83 -14.22 0.98 -16.23
N ILE A 84 -14.46 1.17 -17.53
CA ILE A 84 -13.43 1.21 -18.58
C ILE A 84 -13.48 2.56 -19.29
N GLY A 85 -12.31 3.08 -19.66
CA GLY A 85 -12.23 4.24 -20.55
C GLY A 85 -11.10 5.21 -20.25
N CYS A 86 -10.99 6.23 -21.10
CA CYS A 86 -9.92 7.23 -21.08
C CYS A 86 -9.87 8.05 -19.76
N LEU A 87 -11.01 8.23 -19.08
CA LEU A 87 -11.08 8.99 -17.82
C LEU A 87 -10.33 8.30 -16.67
N THR A 88 -10.39 6.97 -16.58
CA THR A 88 -9.63 6.18 -15.60
C THR A 88 -8.16 6.07 -16.02
N GLY A 89 -7.89 6.11 -17.34
CA GLY A 89 -6.54 6.17 -17.91
C GLY A 89 -5.71 7.30 -17.29
N LEU A 90 -6.28 8.50 -17.12
CA LEU A 90 -5.56 9.65 -16.54
C LEU A 90 -4.95 9.41 -15.15
N ILE A 91 -5.52 8.50 -14.34
CA ILE A 91 -5.05 8.22 -12.97
C ILE A 91 -3.82 7.31 -12.96
N LYS A 92 -3.75 6.31 -13.86
CA LYS A 92 -2.70 5.28 -13.86
C LYS A 92 -1.87 5.24 -15.15
N SER A 93 -2.44 5.51 -16.33
CA SER A 93 -1.79 5.28 -17.62
C SER A 93 -0.75 6.33 -18.04
N LYS A 94 -0.75 7.54 -17.45
CA LYS A 94 0.23 8.57 -17.81
C LYS A 94 1.62 8.35 -17.19
N ASP A 95 1.67 8.03 -15.91
CA ASP A 95 2.93 7.92 -15.15
C ASP A 95 2.96 6.70 -14.23
N LEU A 96 1.90 5.87 -14.17
CA LEU A 96 1.83 4.68 -13.30
C LEU A 96 2.21 4.96 -11.83
N PHE A 97 1.97 6.20 -11.38
CA PHE A 97 2.38 6.73 -10.08
C PHE A 97 3.90 6.83 -9.85
N VAL A 98 4.75 6.65 -10.87
CA VAL A 98 6.21 6.65 -10.74
C VAL A 98 6.75 7.95 -10.15
N GLY A 99 6.38 9.10 -10.69
CA GLY A 99 6.80 10.41 -10.19
C GLY A 99 6.33 10.66 -8.76
N LYS A 100 5.09 10.26 -8.43
CA LYS A 100 4.55 10.33 -7.06
C LYS A 100 5.39 9.46 -6.11
N THR A 101 5.62 8.19 -6.46
CA THR A 101 6.40 7.25 -5.65
C THR A 101 7.83 7.75 -5.46
N ARG A 102 8.49 8.24 -6.51
CA ARG A 102 9.82 8.84 -6.44
C ARG A 102 9.87 10.01 -5.46
N LYS A 103 8.93 10.95 -5.59
CA LYS A 103 8.82 12.09 -4.66
C LYS A 103 8.62 11.65 -3.21
N THR A 104 7.74 10.69 -2.95
CA THR A 104 7.52 10.12 -1.60
C THR A 104 8.79 9.48 -1.03
N ARG A 105 9.68 8.95 -1.89
CA ARG A 105 10.98 8.38 -1.50
C ARG A 105 12.13 9.40 -1.50
N GLY A 106 11.85 10.69 -1.67
CA GLY A 106 12.85 11.75 -1.68
C GLY A 106 13.68 11.83 -2.96
N LEU A 107 13.22 11.22 -4.05
CA LEU A 107 13.86 11.25 -5.36
C LEU A 107 13.23 12.31 -6.27
N ASP A 108 13.97 12.75 -7.29
CA ASP A 108 13.44 13.63 -8.34
C ASP A 108 12.24 12.97 -9.03
N PRO A 109 11.04 13.59 -9.05
CA PRO A 109 9.86 13.04 -9.70
C PRO A 109 9.96 12.94 -11.22
N LYS A 110 10.85 13.68 -11.87
CA LYS A 110 11.08 13.60 -13.32
C LYS A 110 12.05 12.44 -13.62
N ARG A 111 11.80 11.69 -14.71
CA ARG A 111 12.77 10.72 -15.21
C ARG A 111 14.06 11.43 -15.60
N VAL A 112 15.20 10.85 -15.26
CA VAL A 112 16.44 11.11 -16.00
C VAL A 112 16.14 10.71 -17.44
N GLN A 113 16.29 11.65 -18.38
CA GLN A 113 16.29 11.32 -19.79
C GLN A 113 17.59 10.55 -20.05
N ASP A 114 17.47 9.27 -20.39
CA ASP A 114 18.53 8.54 -21.10
C ASP A 114 18.42 8.84 -22.59
#